data_AF-A0AAD7HMN4-F1
#
_entry.id   AF-A0AAD7HMN4-F1
#
_cell.length_a   1.000
_cell.length_b   1.000
_cell.length_c   1.000
_cell.angle_alpha   90.00
_cell.angle_beta   90.00
_cell.angle_gamma   90.00
#
_symmetry.space_group_name_H-M   'P 1'
#
loop_
_entity.id
_entity.type
_entity.pdbx_description
1 polymer ?
#
loop_
_entity_poly.entity_id
_entity_poly.type
_entity_poly.pdbx_seq_one_letter_code
_entity_poly.pdbx_strand_id
1 'polypeptide(L)'
;MAMYLQPSPPTGYAVPPNTPHSVCNSVPEWEDNVAFSLGKAGKILKETSYPRFNIHPHVKQLTVIIVGALDTQQKCFLFPTRMLADECRTFVEVHFPSSSCDVHCVTEIAHAPPPHQVFAVLFSADAPKIMPFYTFHGGGISTRLAELCIRRCAGDLRPTLGLPSGAGHTFSEYYNKYAPFASADDAKKVLRSRVSGTVDGGNIRGVPGVSPDDVYLFASGMQTIWRSHKLLAGTIGSNCDPESRKVAHVNLLYCDSYKFLELTSSAGYHFFSNDTVDELEALLATGTPENPAIMALYTDFPGNPHLRSADIARLRELADRYNFPIIVDETVAGYLNTQMLPYCDVVVSSLTKLFSGLGNVLGGAMLLNPSSPFYPEFKAHMEANYEDSYFDSDAIVMEMNSREFVERTRVVNHNAEKLSDMLYTRSVIGGFEGGVLQAVHYPKYRTRENFERCRNPLAAQAGLEAPGYGCLLSVTFKSLAAAKAFYSALTCYKGTTLGTVYTLANAFTALAYHPEKMQWLEDHGVEESLVRFSVGMEDTAALLKCVSDALEVAENSHSVSPDTKN
;
A
#
# COMPACT_ATOMS: atom_id res chain seq x y z
N MET A 1 -12.13 -22.98 4.36
CA MET A 1 -13.30 -22.20 4.82
C MET A 1 -13.97 -21.60 3.60
N ALA A 2 -15.27 -21.85 3.37
CA ALA A 2 -16.01 -21.08 2.39
C ALA A 2 -16.14 -19.64 2.94
N MET A 3 -15.28 -18.73 2.49
CA MET A 3 -15.47 -17.31 2.74
C MET A 3 -16.68 -16.89 1.91
N TYR A 4 -17.82 -16.72 2.57
CA TYR A 4 -19.03 -16.28 1.90
C TYR A 4 -18.86 -14.82 1.47
N LEU A 5 -19.33 -14.51 0.26
CA LEU A 5 -19.59 -13.13 -0.14
C LEU A 5 -20.65 -12.58 0.82
N GLN A 6 -20.28 -11.54 1.55
CA GLN A 6 -21.16 -10.87 2.50
C GLN A 6 -21.35 -9.41 2.10
N PRO A 7 -22.56 -8.88 2.30
CA PRO A 7 -22.79 -7.46 2.06
C PRO A 7 -21.89 -6.63 2.95
N SER A 8 -21.54 -5.47 2.43
CA SER A 8 -20.76 -4.47 3.14
C SER A 8 -21.44 -4.06 4.45
N PRO A 9 -20.71 -3.96 5.57
CA PRO A 9 -21.20 -3.33 6.79
C PRO A 9 -21.59 -1.87 6.53
N PRO A 10 -22.27 -1.18 7.46
CA PRO A 10 -22.54 0.24 7.32
C PRO A 10 -21.24 1.05 7.07
N THR A 11 -21.36 2.18 6.38
CA THR A 11 -20.22 3.04 6.02
C THR A 11 -19.32 3.33 7.22
N GLY A 12 -18.01 3.16 7.02
CA GLY A 12 -16.98 3.50 8.02
C GLY A 12 -16.70 2.45 9.08
N TYR A 13 -17.45 1.35 9.12
CA TYR A 13 -17.18 0.19 9.98
C TYR A 13 -16.07 -0.69 9.39
N ALA A 14 -15.44 -1.51 10.24
CA ALA A 14 -14.40 -2.44 9.82
C ALA A 14 -14.93 -3.51 8.85
N VAL A 15 -14.08 -3.92 7.92
CA VAL A 15 -14.33 -5.08 7.04
C VAL A 15 -13.22 -6.12 7.27
N PRO A 16 -13.58 -7.38 7.61
CA PRO A 16 -14.90 -7.82 8.09
C PRO A 16 -15.29 -7.11 9.42
N PRO A 17 -16.57 -7.12 9.80
CA PRO A 17 -17.04 -6.57 11.07
C PRO A 17 -16.27 -7.11 12.27
N ASN A 18 -16.15 -6.31 13.34
CA ASN A 18 -15.52 -6.71 14.60
C ASN A 18 -14.05 -7.16 14.45
N THR A 19 -13.34 -6.65 13.45
CA THR A 19 -11.90 -6.87 13.29
C THR A 19 -11.12 -5.74 13.99
N PRO A 20 -10.48 -6.00 15.15
CA PRO A 20 -9.67 -4.99 15.83
C PRO A 20 -8.50 -4.56 14.95
N HIS A 21 -8.16 -3.27 14.99
CA HIS A 21 -7.09 -2.68 14.19
C HIS A 21 -7.25 -2.91 12.67
N SER A 22 -8.48 -3.14 12.19
CA SER A 22 -8.69 -3.35 10.75
C SER A 22 -8.16 -2.17 9.94
N VAL A 23 -7.49 -2.46 8.84
CA VAL A 23 -6.95 -1.46 7.92
C VAL A 23 -7.91 -1.23 6.74
N CYS A 24 -9.11 -1.82 6.81
CA CYS A 24 -10.15 -1.79 5.79
C CYS A 24 -11.45 -1.25 6.40
N ASN A 25 -12.09 -0.33 5.67
CA ASN A 25 -13.39 0.21 6.04
C ASN A 25 -14.40 0.08 4.92
N SER A 26 -15.64 -0.11 5.33
CA SER A 26 -16.78 -0.15 4.43
C SER A 26 -17.04 1.21 3.77
N VAL A 27 -17.13 1.22 2.44
CA VAL A 27 -17.53 2.37 1.60
C VAL A 27 -18.61 1.95 0.59
N PRO A 28 -19.79 1.52 1.06
CA PRO A 28 -20.77 0.82 0.22
C PRO A 28 -21.36 1.68 -0.91
N GLU A 29 -21.45 3.00 -0.72
CA GLU A 29 -22.03 3.92 -1.69
C GLU A 29 -20.96 4.64 -2.53
N TRP A 30 -21.31 5.07 -3.74
CA TRP A 30 -20.38 5.84 -4.59
C TRP A 30 -19.99 7.15 -3.91
N GLU A 31 -20.94 7.80 -3.25
CA GLU A 31 -20.76 9.05 -2.53
C GLU A 31 -19.85 8.90 -1.31
N ASP A 32 -19.77 7.70 -0.72
CA ASP A 32 -18.78 7.40 0.32
C ASP A 32 -17.37 7.48 -0.24
N ASN A 33 -17.14 6.96 -1.44
CA ASN A 33 -15.84 7.04 -2.13
C ASN A 33 -15.48 8.51 -2.41
N VAL A 34 -16.41 9.32 -2.92
CA VAL A 34 -16.19 10.76 -3.14
C VAL A 34 -15.89 11.50 -1.83
N ALA A 35 -16.50 11.11 -0.72
CA ALA A 35 -16.20 11.73 0.57
C ALA A 35 -14.74 11.51 1.03
N PHE A 36 -14.10 10.40 0.64
CA PHE A 36 -12.67 10.19 0.90
C PHE A 36 -11.80 11.18 0.14
N SER A 37 -12.04 11.36 -1.17
CA SER A 37 -11.24 12.28 -1.99
C SER A 37 -11.40 13.75 -1.61
N LEU A 38 -12.53 14.11 -1.00
CA LEU A 38 -12.77 15.44 -0.40
C LEU A 38 -12.15 15.63 0.99
N GLY A 39 -11.37 14.67 1.50
CA GLY A 39 -10.79 14.73 2.85
C GLY A 39 -11.84 14.63 3.96
N LYS A 40 -13.06 14.17 3.65
CA LYS A 40 -14.17 14.02 4.61
C LYS A 40 -14.23 12.61 5.21
N ALA A 41 -13.23 11.77 4.96
CA ALA A 41 -13.12 10.42 5.52
C ALA A 41 -13.32 10.39 7.04
N GLY A 42 -12.76 11.37 7.77
CA GLY A 42 -12.90 11.48 9.23
C GLY A 42 -14.35 11.67 9.73
N LYS A 43 -15.29 12.07 8.87
CA LYS A 43 -16.72 12.20 9.20
C LYS A 43 -17.48 10.88 9.07
N ILE A 44 -17.02 10.01 8.17
CA ILE A 44 -17.70 8.76 7.84
C ILE A 44 -17.06 7.55 8.54
N LEU A 45 -15.74 7.58 8.78
CA LEU A 45 -15.00 6.52 9.48
C LEU A 45 -15.40 6.44 10.96
N LYS A 46 -15.79 5.24 11.42
CA LYS A 46 -16.33 5.02 12.79
C LYS A 46 -15.35 4.29 13.71
N GLU A 47 -14.79 3.18 13.26
CA GLU A 47 -14.09 2.25 14.15
C GLU A 47 -12.58 2.28 13.94
N THR A 48 -12.17 2.27 12.68
CA THR A 48 -10.77 2.15 12.31
C THR A 48 -10.52 2.85 10.99
N SER A 49 -9.26 3.03 10.63
CA SER A 49 -8.88 3.34 9.27
C SER A 49 -7.54 2.71 8.98
N TYR A 50 -7.20 2.56 7.70
CA TYR A 50 -5.79 2.47 7.31
C TYR A 50 -5.09 3.67 7.98
N PRO A 51 -4.37 3.48 9.11
CA PRO A 51 -4.35 4.39 10.27
C PRO A 51 -3.58 5.70 10.06
N ARG A 52 -3.31 5.99 8.79
CA ARG A 52 -2.64 7.14 8.25
C ARG A 52 -3.61 8.14 7.62
N PHE A 53 -4.79 7.72 7.14
CA PHE A 53 -5.78 8.64 6.53
C PHE A 53 -6.68 9.35 7.55
N ASN A 54 -6.80 8.78 8.75
CA ASN A 54 -7.48 9.39 9.89
C ASN A 54 -6.85 8.83 11.17
N ILE A 55 -6.80 9.63 12.23
CA ILE A 55 -6.27 9.18 13.51
C ILE A 55 -7.24 8.16 14.12
N HIS A 56 -6.73 6.95 14.36
CA HIS A 56 -7.48 5.84 14.95
C HIS A 56 -8.03 6.20 16.34
N PRO A 57 -9.23 5.71 16.76
CA PRO A 57 -9.81 6.03 18.07
C PRO A 57 -8.88 5.79 19.27
N HIS A 58 -8.18 4.66 19.33
CA HIS A 58 -7.16 4.42 20.37
C HIS A 58 -6.03 5.44 20.34
N VAL A 59 -5.56 5.86 19.16
CA VAL A 59 -4.51 6.88 19.07
C VAL A 59 -5.05 8.24 19.55
N LYS A 60 -6.30 8.59 19.19
CA LYS A 60 -6.97 9.80 19.71
C LYS A 60 -7.10 9.78 21.23
N GLN A 61 -7.55 8.66 21.80
CA GLN A 61 -7.70 8.51 23.25
C GLN A 61 -6.36 8.61 23.98
N LEU A 62 -5.32 7.94 23.49
CA LEU A 62 -3.98 8.07 24.06
C LEU A 62 -3.44 9.50 23.95
N THR A 63 -3.70 10.17 22.82
CA THR A 63 -3.33 11.58 22.63
C THR A 63 -3.98 12.48 23.67
N VAL A 64 -5.27 12.27 23.99
CA VAL A 64 -5.98 13.03 25.04
C VAL A 64 -5.35 12.80 26.42
N ILE A 65 -4.99 11.56 26.77
CA ILE A 65 -4.30 11.24 28.03
C ILE A 65 -2.99 12.00 28.13
N ILE A 66 -2.17 11.95 27.08
CA ILE A 66 -0.85 12.60 27.05
C ILE A 66 -0.98 14.13 27.13
N VAL A 67 -1.82 14.73 26.29
CA VAL A 67 -2.02 16.19 26.27
C VAL A 67 -2.56 16.70 27.61
N GLY A 68 -3.49 15.96 28.23
CA GLY A 68 -4.02 16.29 29.55
C GLY A 68 -2.96 16.21 30.66
N ALA A 69 -2.10 15.18 30.63
CA ALA A 69 -1.01 15.02 31.59
C ALA A 69 0.10 16.08 31.43
N LEU A 70 0.31 16.58 30.22
CA LEU A 70 1.26 17.66 29.92
C LEU A 70 0.66 19.07 30.13
N ASP A 71 -0.62 19.18 30.51
CA ASP A 71 -1.34 20.43 30.72
C ASP A 71 -1.18 21.44 29.57
N THR A 72 -1.34 20.96 28.33
CA THR A 72 -1.19 21.77 27.12
C THR A 72 -2.47 21.80 26.28
N GLN A 73 -2.64 22.86 25.48
CA GLN A 73 -3.70 22.99 24.48
C GLN A 73 -3.18 22.80 23.05
N GLN A 74 -1.88 22.52 22.90
CA GLN A 74 -1.27 22.26 21.60
C GLN A 74 -1.84 21.00 20.94
N LYS A 75 -1.75 20.97 19.61
CA LYS A 75 -2.04 19.76 18.84
C LYS A 75 -0.88 18.78 18.99
N CYS A 76 -1.16 17.49 18.83
CA CYS A 76 -0.21 16.44 19.14
C CYS A 76 -0.29 15.30 18.13
N PHE A 77 0.86 14.85 17.66
CA PHE A 77 1.03 13.57 16.97
C PHE A 77 1.99 12.67 17.73
N LEU A 78 1.72 11.36 17.69
CA LEU A 78 2.44 10.36 18.46
C LEU A 78 3.29 9.47 17.55
N PHE A 79 4.52 9.20 17.99
CA PHE A 79 5.51 8.41 17.26
C PHE A 79 6.17 7.37 18.17
N PRO A 80 6.55 6.19 17.64
CA PRO A 80 7.15 5.12 18.43
C PRO A 80 8.66 5.30 18.67
N THR A 81 9.32 6.22 17.94
CA THR A 81 10.75 6.50 18.12
C THR A 81 11.05 7.99 18.08
N ARG A 82 12.20 8.36 18.65
CA ARG A 82 12.66 9.75 18.66
C ARG A 82 12.96 10.26 17.25
N MET A 83 13.59 9.43 16.42
CA MET A 83 13.92 9.76 15.04
C MET A 83 12.67 10.19 14.25
N LEU A 84 11.60 9.39 14.33
CA LEU A 84 10.35 9.68 13.61
C LEU A 84 9.65 10.95 14.14
N ALA A 85 9.75 11.21 15.44
CA ALA A 85 9.23 12.42 16.06
C ALA A 85 10.00 13.67 15.62
N ASP A 86 11.34 13.59 15.55
CA ASP A 86 12.19 14.69 15.09
C ASP A 86 11.98 14.99 13.61
N GLU A 87 11.74 13.98 12.76
CA GLU A 87 11.39 14.20 11.34
C GLU A 87 10.07 14.98 11.20
N CYS A 88 9.07 14.67 12.02
CA CYS A 88 7.82 15.44 12.09
C CYS A 88 8.08 16.88 12.53
N ARG A 89 8.90 17.08 13.57
CA ARG A 89 9.26 18.42 14.04
C ARG A 89 9.95 19.22 12.94
N THR A 90 10.94 18.65 12.26
CA THR A 90 11.64 19.32 11.14
C THR A 90 10.67 19.70 10.02
N PHE A 91 9.72 18.82 9.67
CA PHE A 91 8.66 19.17 8.72
C PHE A 91 7.83 20.37 9.19
N VAL A 92 7.42 20.40 10.47
CA VAL A 92 6.65 21.52 11.02
C VAL A 92 7.46 22.82 11.01
N GLU A 93 8.72 22.78 11.43
CA GLU A 93 9.62 23.95 11.47
C GLU A 93 9.86 24.54 10.06
N VAL A 94 10.06 23.69 9.05
CA VAL A 94 10.32 24.13 7.66
C VAL A 94 9.07 24.70 7.00
N HIS A 95 7.93 24.02 7.12
CA HIS A 95 6.72 24.40 6.39
C HIS A 95 5.80 25.36 7.17
N PHE A 96 5.95 25.44 8.49
CA PHE A 96 5.15 26.29 9.36
C PHE A 96 6.05 27.01 10.39
N PRO A 97 6.97 27.90 9.95
CA PRO A 97 7.98 28.51 10.81
C PRO A 97 7.41 29.37 11.95
N SER A 98 6.14 29.82 11.84
CA SER A 98 5.43 30.52 12.92
C SER A 98 4.86 29.58 14.00
N SER A 99 4.92 28.25 13.79
CA SER A 99 4.45 27.25 14.74
C SER A 99 5.52 26.96 15.77
N SER A 100 5.15 26.89 17.05
CA SER A 100 5.99 26.18 18.02
C SER A 100 5.93 24.67 17.70
N CYS A 101 7.03 23.96 17.88
CA CYS A 101 7.07 22.52 17.72
C CYS A 101 8.10 21.87 18.66
N ASP A 102 7.63 21.03 19.57
CA ASP A 102 8.45 20.39 20.60
C ASP A 102 8.24 18.88 20.63
N VAL A 103 9.29 18.13 20.98
CA VAL A 103 9.26 16.66 21.08
C VAL A 103 9.44 16.25 22.54
N HIS A 104 8.47 15.52 23.07
CA HIS A 104 8.48 15.01 24.45
C HIS A 104 8.50 13.49 24.46
N CYS A 105 9.42 12.89 25.23
CA CYS A 105 9.31 11.48 25.60
C CYS A 105 8.22 11.34 26.66
N VAL A 106 7.15 10.61 26.33
CA VAL A 106 5.95 10.46 27.16
C VAL A 106 5.72 9.00 27.54
N THR A 107 6.77 8.18 27.50
CA THR A 107 6.75 6.75 27.80
C THR A 107 6.13 6.43 29.16
N GLU A 108 6.48 7.19 30.19
CA GLU A 108 5.94 7.03 31.54
C GLU A 108 4.46 7.43 31.64
N ILE A 109 4.04 8.46 30.88
CA ILE A 109 2.64 8.93 30.83
C ILE A 109 1.76 7.95 30.04
N ALA A 110 2.29 7.43 28.93
CA ALA A 110 1.62 6.46 28.07
C ALA A 110 1.68 5.03 28.65
N HIS A 111 2.48 4.78 29.69
CA HIS A 111 2.75 3.45 30.23
C HIS A 111 3.15 2.44 29.14
N ALA A 112 3.99 2.85 28.19
CA ALA A 112 4.35 2.01 27.06
C ALA A 112 5.05 0.70 27.51
N PRO A 113 4.82 -0.44 26.83
CA PRO A 113 5.46 -1.70 27.17
C PRO A 113 6.97 -1.65 26.87
N PRO A 114 7.86 -2.08 27.78
CA PRO A 114 9.29 -2.21 27.49
C PRO A 114 9.56 -3.19 26.34
N PRO A 115 10.58 -2.96 25.48
CA PRO A 115 11.53 -1.85 25.51
C PRO A 115 11.06 -0.61 24.71
N HIS A 116 9.76 -0.44 24.48
CA HIS A 116 9.24 0.63 23.64
C HIS A 116 9.14 1.97 24.35
N GLN A 117 9.25 3.04 23.55
CA GLN A 117 9.03 4.41 23.97
C GLN A 117 7.90 5.03 23.14
N VAL A 118 7.34 6.12 23.66
CA VAL A 118 6.36 6.92 22.93
C VAL A 118 6.80 8.37 23.00
N PHE A 119 6.78 9.03 21.84
CA PHE A 119 7.13 10.43 21.70
C PHE A 119 5.92 11.23 21.22
N ALA A 120 5.66 12.36 21.87
CA ALA A 120 4.65 13.32 21.48
C ALA A 120 5.31 14.52 20.81
N VAL A 121 4.88 14.82 19.58
CA VAL A 121 5.25 16.03 18.86
C VAL A 121 4.12 17.03 19.07
N LEU A 122 4.36 18.04 19.89
CA LEU A 122 3.42 19.11 20.21
C LEU A 122 3.64 20.28 19.27
N PHE A 123 2.57 20.85 18.71
CA PHE A 123 2.67 21.99 17.80
C PHE A 123 1.45 22.92 17.88
N SER A 124 1.66 24.19 17.50
CA SER A 124 0.59 25.21 17.47
C SER A 124 -0.08 25.37 16.10
N ALA A 125 0.54 24.88 15.02
CA ALA A 125 -0.04 24.85 13.69
C ALA A 125 -1.33 24.00 13.63
N ASP A 126 -2.14 24.30 12.62
CA ASP A 126 -3.41 23.62 12.41
C ASP A 126 -3.16 22.17 11.95
N ALA A 127 -3.59 21.19 12.76
CA ALA A 127 -3.30 19.77 12.54
C ALA A 127 -3.68 19.24 11.15
N PRO A 128 -4.79 19.67 10.50
CA PRO A 128 -5.10 19.29 9.13
C PRO A 128 -4.02 19.64 8.11
N LYS A 129 -3.20 20.68 8.36
CA LYS A 129 -2.08 21.05 7.49
C LYS A 129 -0.84 20.16 7.66
N ILE A 130 -0.71 19.50 8.81
CA ILE A 130 0.41 18.57 9.12
C ILE A 130 0.00 17.12 8.86
N MET A 131 -1.30 16.82 8.82
CA MET A 131 -1.85 15.50 8.52
C MET A 131 -1.28 14.87 7.23
N PRO A 132 -0.99 15.61 6.13
CA PRO A 132 -0.29 15.07 4.97
C PRO A 132 1.04 14.40 5.32
N PHE A 133 1.87 15.02 6.17
CA PHE A 133 3.11 14.41 6.66
C PHE A 133 2.80 13.09 7.36
N TYR A 134 1.90 13.07 8.34
CA TYR A 134 1.52 11.85 9.06
C TYR A 134 1.02 10.74 8.12
N THR A 135 0.28 11.14 7.07
CA THR A 135 -0.30 10.23 6.07
C THR A 135 0.77 9.57 5.20
N PHE A 136 1.68 10.38 4.66
CA PHE A 136 2.64 9.97 3.62
C PHE A 136 3.99 9.53 4.18
N HIS A 137 4.41 10.02 5.35
CA HIS A 137 5.55 9.50 6.10
C HIS A 137 5.27 8.09 6.64
N GLY A 138 4.07 7.88 7.18
CA GLY A 138 3.57 6.58 7.60
C GLY A 138 4.30 5.86 8.74
N GLY A 139 5.13 6.58 9.50
CA GLY A 139 5.77 6.11 10.74
C GLY A 139 5.07 6.57 12.03
N GLY A 140 3.77 6.89 11.99
CA GLY A 140 3.01 7.21 13.20
C GLY A 140 2.86 6.02 14.14
N ILE A 141 2.46 6.26 15.39
CA ILE A 141 2.27 5.20 16.39
C ILE A 141 1.31 4.10 15.90
N SER A 142 1.64 2.84 16.20
CA SER A 142 0.75 1.70 15.94
C SER A 142 -0.55 1.80 16.75
N THR A 143 -1.65 1.36 16.15
CA THR A 143 -2.95 1.29 16.84
C THR A 143 -2.96 0.23 17.94
N ARG A 144 -2.17 -0.85 17.81
CA ARG A 144 -1.97 -1.86 18.86
C ARG A 144 -1.13 -1.32 20.00
N LEU A 145 -0.05 -0.59 19.70
CA LEU A 145 0.74 0.08 20.73
C LEU A 145 -0.11 1.09 21.49
N ALA A 146 -0.92 1.90 20.79
CA ALA A 146 -1.80 2.85 21.44
C ALA A 146 -2.84 2.19 22.37
N GLU A 147 -3.45 1.08 21.94
CA GLU A 147 -4.36 0.30 22.78
C GLU A 147 -3.66 -0.24 24.03
N LEU A 148 -2.48 -0.84 23.87
CA LEU A 148 -1.72 -1.43 24.98
C LEU A 148 -1.34 -0.36 26.00
N CYS A 149 -0.93 0.83 25.56
CA CYS A 149 -0.70 1.98 26.43
C CYS A 149 -1.96 2.33 27.23
N ILE A 150 -3.11 2.50 26.58
CA ILE A 150 -4.39 2.82 27.24
C ILE A 150 -4.77 1.78 28.29
N ARG A 151 -4.66 0.50 27.97
CA ARG A 151 -4.98 -0.60 28.90
C ARG A 151 -4.08 -0.55 30.13
N ARG A 152 -2.79 -0.28 29.95
CA ARG A 152 -1.82 -0.14 31.04
C ARG A 152 -2.09 1.10 31.90
N CYS A 153 -2.47 2.24 31.30
CA CYS A 153 -2.92 3.42 32.05
C CYS A 153 -4.14 3.09 32.93
N ALA A 154 -5.01 2.17 32.50
CA ALA A 154 -6.16 1.71 33.27
C ALA A 154 -5.83 0.57 34.27
N GLY A 155 -4.56 0.20 34.43
CA GLY A 155 -4.13 -0.88 35.32
C GLY A 155 -4.28 -2.30 34.75
N ASP A 156 -4.70 -2.45 33.49
CA ASP A 156 -4.77 -3.75 32.82
C ASP A 156 -3.45 -4.08 32.11
N LEU A 157 -2.64 -4.91 32.77
CA LEU A 157 -1.31 -5.30 32.29
C LEU A 157 -1.33 -6.55 31.40
N ARG A 158 -2.50 -7.13 31.10
CA ARG A 158 -2.58 -8.37 30.32
C ARG A 158 -2.19 -8.10 28.86
N PRO A 159 -1.25 -8.87 28.27
CA PRO A 159 -0.90 -8.71 26.87
C PRO A 159 -2.10 -9.03 25.99
N THR A 160 -2.27 -8.27 24.90
CA THR A 160 -3.22 -8.59 23.82
C THR A 160 -2.59 -8.30 22.48
N LEU A 161 -2.89 -9.15 21.50
CA LEU A 161 -2.54 -8.91 20.09
C LEU A 161 -3.72 -8.30 19.31
N GLY A 162 -4.89 -8.13 19.97
CA GLY A 162 -6.11 -7.66 19.31
C GLY A 162 -6.57 -8.60 18.20
N LEU A 163 -6.43 -9.92 18.41
CA LEU A 163 -6.82 -10.92 17.40
C LEU A 163 -8.35 -11.11 17.40
N PRO A 164 -8.98 -11.16 16.23
CA PRO A 164 -10.41 -11.43 16.13
C PRO A 164 -10.70 -12.94 16.24
N SER A 165 -10.47 -13.50 17.42
CA SER A 165 -10.61 -14.94 17.76
C SER A 165 -11.97 -15.32 18.37
N GLY A 166 -12.87 -14.35 18.55
CA GLY A 166 -14.22 -14.59 19.09
C GLY A 166 -15.03 -15.57 18.24
N ALA A 167 -15.86 -16.38 18.89
CA ALA A 167 -16.71 -17.36 18.20
C ALA A 167 -17.61 -16.68 17.15
N GLY A 168 -17.63 -17.24 15.93
CA GLY A 168 -18.41 -16.71 14.82
C GLY A 168 -17.74 -15.62 13.98
N HIS A 169 -16.55 -15.14 14.37
CA HIS A 169 -15.78 -14.21 13.53
C HIS A 169 -15.13 -14.95 12.35
N THR A 170 -15.07 -14.30 11.17
CA THR A 170 -14.55 -14.87 9.91
C THR A 170 -13.11 -15.41 10.02
N PHE A 171 -12.28 -14.84 10.90
CA PHE A 171 -10.89 -15.27 11.12
C PHE A 171 -10.67 -16.09 12.40
N SER A 172 -11.72 -16.44 13.12
CA SER A 172 -11.59 -17.14 14.41
C SER A 172 -10.89 -18.49 14.26
N GLU A 173 -11.29 -19.32 13.28
CA GLU A 173 -10.64 -20.61 13.00
C GLU A 173 -9.15 -20.46 12.67
N TYR A 174 -8.79 -19.44 11.87
CA TYR A 174 -7.41 -19.16 11.51
C TYR A 174 -6.54 -18.86 12.74
N TYR A 175 -6.96 -17.91 13.58
CA TYR A 175 -6.20 -17.54 14.77
C TYR A 175 -6.23 -18.59 15.88
N ASN A 176 -7.24 -19.46 15.90
CA ASN A 176 -7.27 -20.61 16.81
C ASN A 176 -6.35 -21.75 16.34
N LYS A 177 -6.10 -21.87 15.03
CA LYS A 177 -5.16 -22.84 14.45
C LYS A 177 -3.70 -22.41 14.63
N TYR A 178 -3.41 -21.11 14.51
CA TYR A 178 -2.05 -20.60 14.51
C TYR A 178 -1.68 -19.93 15.83
N ALA A 179 -0.79 -20.55 16.60
CA ALA A 179 -0.23 -19.92 17.79
C ALA A 179 0.70 -18.74 17.41
N PRO A 180 0.66 -17.62 18.16
CA PRO A 180 1.61 -16.52 17.99
C PRO A 180 3.02 -16.94 18.40
N PHE A 181 4.03 -16.29 17.82
CA PHE A 181 5.40 -16.37 18.36
C PHE A 181 5.44 -15.76 19.77
N ALA A 182 6.28 -16.33 20.63
CA ALA A 182 6.57 -15.76 21.95
C ALA A 182 7.53 -14.56 21.86
N SER A 183 8.38 -14.53 20.83
CA SER A 183 9.42 -13.50 20.61
C SER A 183 9.13 -12.72 19.34
N ALA A 184 9.10 -11.38 19.46
CA ALA A 184 8.99 -10.50 18.33
C ALA A 184 10.24 -10.55 17.43
N ASP A 185 11.42 -10.75 18.01
CA ASP A 185 12.66 -10.91 17.25
C ASP A 185 12.62 -12.13 16.34
N ASP A 186 12.08 -13.25 16.83
CA ASP A 186 11.94 -14.46 16.02
C ASP A 186 10.89 -14.27 14.93
N ALA A 187 9.78 -13.60 15.23
CA ALA A 187 8.80 -13.21 14.22
C ALA A 187 9.43 -12.32 13.13
N LYS A 188 10.21 -11.30 13.51
CA LYS A 188 10.92 -10.40 12.59
C LYS A 188 11.97 -11.14 11.75
N LYS A 189 12.71 -12.09 12.31
CA LYS A 189 13.65 -12.95 11.55
C LYS A 189 12.93 -13.75 10.47
N VAL A 190 11.82 -14.40 10.83
CA VAL A 190 11.01 -15.17 9.87
C VAL A 190 10.44 -14.26 8.77
N LEU A 191 9.96 -13.07 9.13
CA LEU A 191 9.49 -12.07 8.17
C LEU A 191 10.59 -11.68 7.18
N ARG A 192 11.80 -11.37 7.67
CA ARG A 192 12.96 -11.08 6.81
C ARG A 192 13.26 -12.23 5.87
N SER A 193 13.29 -13.47 6.35
CA SER A 193 13.52 -14.66 5.52
C SER A 193 12.44 -14.90 4.45
N ARG A 194 11.16 -14.63 4.76
CA ARG A 194 10.07 -14.69 3.76
C ARG A 194 10.24 -13.60 2.71
N VAL A 195 10.49 -12.36 3.13
CA VAL A 195 10.66 -11.23 2.21
C VAL A 195 11.91 -11.37 1.34
N SER A 196 13.03 -11.85 1.87
CA SER A 196 14.23 -12.14 1.07
C SER A 196 14.00 -13.28 0.06
N GLY A 197 12.90 -14.03 0.17
CA GLY A 197 12.62 -15.19 -0.67
C GLY A 197 13.60 -16.34 -0.44
N THR A 198 14.25 -16.38 0.74
CA THR A 198 15.29 -17.38 1.08
C THR A 198 14.82 -18.42 2.09
N VAL A 199 13.52 -18.74 2.08
CA VAL A 199 12.93 -19.73 2.98
C VAL A 199 13.47 -21.12 2.63
N ASP A 200 13.76 -21.92 3.67
CA ASP A 200 14.26 -23.30 3.56
C ASP A 200 15.53 -23.49 2.70
N GLY A 201 16.37 -22.45 2.63
CA GLY A 201 17.63 -22.47 1.90
C GLY A 201 17.52 -22.27 0.38
N GLY A 202 16.30 -22.05 -0.14
CA GLY A 202 16.08 -21.63 -1.52
C GLY A 202 16.43 -20.14 -1.74
N ASN A 203 16.34 -19.67 -2.97
CA ASN A 203 16.36 -18.25 -3.29
C ASN A 203 15.51 -18.01 -4.54
N ILE A 204 14.32 -17.44 -4.34
CA ILE A 204 13.36 -17.18 -5.43
C ILE A 204 13.40 -15.74 -5.94
N ARG A 205 14.35 -14.92 -5.47
CA ARG A 205 14.58 -13.55 -5.97
C ARG A 205 15.49 -13.53 -7.20
N GLY A 206 16.12 -14.68 -7.48
CA GLY A 206 17.02 -14.98 -8.62
C GLY A 206 18.09 -13.93 -8.87
N VAL A 207 18.59 -13.38 -7.77
CA VAL A 207 19.87 -12.69 -7.67
C VAL A 207 20.70 -13.47 -6.64
N PRO A 208 21.97 -13.83 -6.93
CA PRO A 208 22.80 -14.54 -5.97
C PRO A 208 23.11 -13.69 -4.74
N GLY A 209 23.40 -14.33 -3.61
CA GLY A 209 23.84 -13.64 -2.39
C GLY A 209 22.75 -12.91 -1.60
N VAL A 210 21.49 -12.90 -2.06
CA VAL A 210 20.36 -12.34 -1.29
C VAL A 210 20.23 -13.05 0.04
N SER A 211 20.10 -12.27 1.11
CA SER A 211 19.99 -12.77 2.47
C SER A 211 18.88 -12.05 3.26
N PRO A 212 18.40 -12.63 4.37
CA PRO A 212 17.51 -11.93 5.29
C PRO A 212 18.09 -10.62 5.86
N ASP A 213 19.42 -10.47 5.92
CA ASP A 213 20.09 -9.28 6.42
C ASP A 213 19.97 -8.07 5.46
N ASP A 214 19.58 -8.33 4.21
CA ASP A 214 19.30 -7.29 3.21
C ASP A 214 17.88 -6.73 3.31
N VAL A 215 17.08 -7.26 4.26
CA VAL A 215 15.69 -6.88 4.48
C VAL A 215 15.53 -5.99 5.72
N TYR A 216 14.95 -4.82 5.50
CA TYR A 216 14.62 -3.85 6.53
C TYR A 216 13.11 -3.74 6.69
N LEU A 217 12.61 -3.93 7.90
CA LEU A 217 11.17 -3.91 8.22
C LEU A 217 10.76 -2.53 8.74
N PHE A 218 9.57 -2.09 8.36
CA PHE A 218 8.99 -0.80 8.73
C PHE A 218 7.51 -0.94 9.11
N ALA A 219 6.98 0.05 9.81
CA ALA A 219 5.60 0.08 10.29
C ALA A 219 4.57 0.15 9.15
N SER A 220 4.95 0.61 7.95
CA SER A 220 4.06 0.62 6.78
C SER A 220 4.81 0.66 5.45
N GLY A 221 4.10 0.35 4.35
CA GLY A 221 4.65 0.50 2.99
C GLY A 221 5.07 1.95 2.68
N MET A 222 4.30 2.95 3.12
CA MET A 222 4.69 4.36 2.92
C MET A 222 5.94 4.74 3.71
N GLN A 223 6.12 4.20 4.93
CA GLN A 223 7.37 4.40 5.66
C GLN A 223 8.55 3.76 4.93
N THR A 224 8.32 2.64 4.22
CA THR A 224 9.35 2.01 3.39
C THR A 224 9.75 2.91 2.22
N ILE A 225 8.78 3.52 1.55
CA ILE A 225 9.03 4.50 0.46
C ILE A 225 9.75 5.75 1.00
N TRP A 226 9.32 6.27 2.16
CA TRP A 226 10.01 7.38 2.83
C TRP A 226 11.47 7.04 3.13
N ARG A 227 11.72 5.84 3.65
CA ARG A 227 13.07 5.37 4.00
C ARG A 227 13.95 5.11 2.77
N SER A 228 13.39 4.64 1.66
CA SER A 228 14.16 4.52 0.42
C SER A 228 14.60 5.88 -0.11
N HIS A 229 13.78 6.92 0.05
CA HIS A 229 14.19 8.28 -0.29
C HIS A 229 15.25 8.84 0.67
N LYS A 230 15.15 8.58 1.98
CA LYS A 230 16.19 8.96 2.95
C LYS A 230 17.53 8.28 2.65
N LEU A 231 17.48 7.02 2.24
CA LEU A 231 18.64 6.26 1.75
C LEU A 231 19.28 6.97 0.54
N LEU A 232 18.49 7.32 -0.48
CA LEU A 232 18.99 8.04 -1.66
C LEU A 232 19.59 9.40 -1.30
N ALA A 233 18.90 10.19 -0.47
CA ALA A 233 19.36 11.51 -0.04
C ALA A 233 20.68 11.42 0.76
N GLY A 234 20.83 10.39 1.60
CA GLY A 234 22.00 10.20 2.45
C GLY A 234 23.21 9.55 1.76
N THR A 235 23.05 9.04 0.54
CA THR A 235 24.12 8.36 -0.21
C THR A 235 24.45 9.17 -1.46
N ILE A 236 23.53 9.13 -2.43
CA ILE A 236 23.66 9.82 -3.72
C ILE A 236 23.49 11.33 -3.56
N GLY A 237 22.56 11.76 -2.69
CA GLY A 237 22.22 13.17 -2.50
C GLY A 237 23.37 14.03 -1.94
N SER A 238 24.31 13.46 -1.18
CA SER A 238 25.45 14.20 -0.62
C SER A 238 26.47 14.68 -1.66
N ASN A 239 26.51 14.03 -2.83
CA ASN A 239 27.32 14.41 -3.98
C ASN A 239 26.62 15.44 -4.90
N CYS A 240 25.45 15.95 -4.48
CA CYS A 240 24.58 16.82 -5.27
C CYS A 240 24.05 17.93 -4.38
N ASP A 241 23.71 19.08 -4.96
CA ASP A 241 22.88 20.04 -4.25
C ASP A 241 21.48 19.41 -4.06
N PRO A 242 20.95 19.29 -2.82
CA PRO A 242 19.62 18.73 -2.53
C PRO A 242 18.48 19.38 -3.31
N GLU A 243 18.68 20.61 -3.82
CA GLU A 243 17.71 21.32 -4.65
C GLU A 243 17.86 21.05 -6.17
N SER A 244 18.89 20.32 -6.62
CA SER A 244 19.29 20.28 -8.03
C SER A 244 18.84 19.04 -8.84
N ARG A 245 18.80 17.83 -8.26
CA ARG A 245 18.47 16.59 -9.01
C ARG A 245 17.15 15.98 -8.55
N LYS A 246 16.19 15.94 -9.47
CA LYS A 246 14.86 15.37 -9.24
C LYS A 246 14.90 13.85 -9.36
N VAL A 247 13.95 13.17 -8.72
CA VAL A 247 13.63 11.78 -9.07
C VAL A 247 12.78 11.75 -10.35
N ALA A 248 12.87 10.65 -11.09
CA ALA A 248 11.92 10.33 -12.15
C ALA A 248 10.99 9.21 -11.70
N HIS A 249 9.79 9.14 -12.27
CA HIS A 249 8.96 7.95 -12.16
C HIS A 249 8.33 7.56 -13.50
N VAL A 250 8.18 6.25 -13.68
CA VAL A 250 7.49 5.65 -14.82
C VAL A 250 6.26 4.92 -14.29
N ASN A 251 5.13 5.13 -14.94
CA ASN A 251 3.77 4.84 -14.46
C ASN A 251 3.24 5.89 -13.48
N LEU A 252 1.90 6.00 -13.47
CA LEU A 252 1.19 6.64 -12.37
C LEU A 252 1.37 5.73 -11.14
N LEU A 253 2.31 6.10 -10.27
CA LEU A 253 2.54 5.41 -9.01
C LEU A 253 1.25 5.44 -8.17
N TYR A 254 1.17 4.55 -7.17
CA TYR A 254 0.13 4.62 -6.17
C TYR A 254 -0.06 6.07 -5.66
N CYS A 255 -1.32 6.48 -5.50
CA CYS A 255 -1.69 7.88 -5.34
C CYS A 255 -1.09 8.60 -4.12
N ASP A 256 -0.59 7.86 -3.14
CA ASP A 256 0.12 8.46 -2.00
C ASP A 256 1.64 8.53 -2.23
N SER A 257 2.19 7.66 -3.07
CA SER A 257 3.60 7.67 -3.46
C SER A 257 3.95 8.94 -4.25
N TYR A 258 3.06 9.44 -5.12
CA TYR A 258 3.30 10.73 -5.80
C TYR A 258 3.26 11.91 -4.82
N LYS A 259 2.28 11.94 -3.90
CA LYS A 259 2.14 13.03 -2.91
C LYS A 259 3.33 13.09 -1.97
N PHE A 260 3.90 11.93 -1.66
CA PHE A 260 5.16 11.84 -0.94
C PHE A 260 6.29 12.58 -1.67
N LEU A 261 6.45 12.39 -2.98
CA LEU A 261 7.48 13.09 -3.76
C LEU A 261 7.26 14.61 -3.82
N GLU A 262 6.00 15.07 -3.80
CA GLU A 262 5.66 16.50 -3.67
C GLU A 262 6.07 17.06 -2.29
N LEU A 263 6.02 16.25 -1.24
CA LEU A 263 6.38 16.68 0.12
C LEU A 263 7.89 16.73 0.37
N THR A 264 8.67 15.85 -0.25
CA THR A 264 10.10 15.74 0.07
C THR A 264 11.02 16.53 -0.86
N SER A 265 10.51 17.03 -1.99
CA SER A 265 11.33 17.75 -2.98
C SER A 265 10.72 19.11 -3.30
N SER A 266 11.39 20.20 -2.91
CA SER A 266 11.09 21.54 -3.41
C SER A 266 11.30 21.63 -4.93
N ALA A 267 12.20 20.82 -5.47
CA ALA A 267 12.48 20.73 -6.90
C ALA A 267 11.40 20.00 -7.70
N GLY A 268 10.50 19.25 -7.04
CA GLY A 268 9.50 18.38 -7.68
C GLY A 268 10.09 17.09 -8.25
N TYR A 269 9.37 16.47 -9.19
CA TYR A 269 9.74 15.20 -9.84
C TYR A 269 9.53 15.24 -11.36
N HIS A 270 10.14 14.31 -12.09
CA HIS A 270 9.85 14.06 -13.50
C HIS A 270 8.86 12.90 -13.65
N PHE A 271 7.77 13.10 -14.39
CA PHE A 271 6.78 12.06 -14.67
C PHE A 271 6.91 11.57 -16.11
N PHE A 272 6.97 10.26 -16.27
CA PHE A 272 6.87 9.58 -17.54
C PHE A 272 5.82 8.45 -17.47
N SER A 273 5.24 8.14 -18.62
CA SER A 273 4.38 6.98 -18.81
C SER A 273 5.15 5.88 -19.53
N ASN A 274 4.54 4.71 -19.70
CA ASN A 274 5.13 3.66 -20.55
C ASN A 274 5.28 4.10 -22.01
N ASP A 275 4.53 5.12 -22.43
CA ASP A 275 4.51 5.61 -23.81
C ASP A 275 5.51 6.76 -24.02
N THR A 276 6.15 7.26 -22.95
CA THR A 276 7.08 8.41 -23.00
C THR A 276 8.48 8.08 -22.46
N VAL A 277 8.87 6.80 -22.49
CA VAL A 277 10.22 6.37 -22.07
C VAL A 277 11.33 6.96 -22.96
N ASP A 278 11.03 7.29 -24.22
CA ASP A 278 11.97 7.99 -25.12
C ASP A 278 12.30 9.40 -24.62
N GLU A 279 11.32 10.10 -24.04
CA GLU A 279 11.53 11.43 -23.43
C GLU A 279 12.37 11.34 -22.16
N LEU A 280 12.19 10.26 -21.38
CA LEU A 280 13.06 9.95 -20.25
C LEU A 280 14.51 9.76 -20.74
N GLU A 281 14.73 8.98 -21.79
CA GLU A 281 16.08 8.78 -22.35
C GLU A 281 16.69 10.10 -22.85
N ALA A 282 15.91 10.97 -23.47
CA ALA A 282 16.36 12.30 -23.87
C ALA A 282 16.78 13.17 -22.67
N LEU A 283 16.02 13.14 -21.57
CA LEU A 283 16.41 13.80 -20.32
C LEU A 283 17.71 13.21 -19.75
N LEU A 284 17.81 11.88 -19.70
CA LEU A 284 18.97 11.17 -19.17
C LEU A 284 20.26 11.52 -19.93
N ALA A 285 20.17 11.70 -21.25
CA ALA A 285 21.28 12.11 -22.11
C ALA A 285 21.84 13.52 -21.82
N THR A 286 21.14 14.34 -21.01
CA THR A 286 21.64 15.66 -20.57
C THR A 286 22.64 15.54 -19.40
N GLY A 287 22.67 14.39 -18.72
CA GLY A 287 23.59 14.10 -17.63
C GLY A 287 24.89 13.42 -18.10
N THR A 288 25.74 13.10 -17.13
CA THR A 288 26.96 12.30 -17.31
C THR A 288 26.99 11.18 -16.26
N PRO A 289 27.80 10.12 -16.41
CA PRO A 289 27.91 9.08 -15.38
C PRO A 289 28.33 9.62 -14.00
N GLU A 290 29.14 10.68 -13.95
CA GLU A 290 29.57 11.34 -12.71
C GLU A 290 28.52 12.33 -12.18
N ASN A 291 27.69 12.87 -13.07
CA ASN A 291 26.58 13.77 -12.75
C ASN A 291 25.30 13.36 -13.49
N PRO A 292 24.63 12.26 -13.07
CA PRO A 292 23.38 11.79 -13.69
C PRO A 292 22.29 12.86 -13.71
N ALA A 293 21.44 12.84 -14.74
CA ALA A 293 20.36 13.82 -14.89
C ALA A 293 19.27 13.70 -13.81
N ILE A 294 19.12 12.51 -13.22
CA ILE A 294 18.13 12.21 -12.19
C ILE A 294 18.82 11.56 -10.99
N MET A 295 18.24 11.72 -9.80
CA MET A 295 18.76 11.08 -8.58
C MET A 295 18.47 9.57 -8.57
N ALA A 296 17.27 9.19 -9.02
CA ALA A 296 16.78 7.81 -9.05
C ALA A 296 15.51 7.71 -9.90
N LEU A 297 15.14 6.49 -10.28
CA LEU A 297 13.88 6.17 -10.92
C LEU A 297 12.99 5.32 -10.01
N TYR A 298 11.74 5.74 -9.80
CA TYR A 298 10.71 4.99 -9.10
C TYR A 298 9.69 4.39 -10.08
N THR A 299 9.25 3.16 -9.84
CA THR A 299 8.13 2.57 -10.58
C THR A 299 7.40 1.52 -9.75
N ASP A 300 6.09 1.39 -9.99
CA ASP A 300 5.27 0.30 -9.46
C ASP A 300 5.19 -0.82 -10.51
N PHE A 301 5.24 -2.09 -10.08
CA PHE A 301 5.10 -3.22 -10.99
C PHE A 301 4.02 -4.21 -10.53
N PRO A 302 2.85 -4.25 -11.20
CA PRO A 302 2.33 -3.27 -12.17
C PRO A 302 1.76 -2.02 -11.48
N GLY A 303 1.56 -0.93 -12.24
CA GLY A 303 1.05 0.34 -11.70
C GLY A 303 -0.42 0.30 -11.26
N ASN A 304 -0.74 0.83 -10.08
CA ASN A 304 -2.09 0.86 -9.51
C ASN A 304 -2.79 2.20 -9.85
N PRO A 305 -3.93 2.24 -10.58
CA PRO A 305 -4.91 1.16 -10.73
C PRO A 305 -4.98 0.47 -12.11
N HIS A 306 -4.30 0.99 -13.14
CA HIS A 306 -4.46 0.49 -14.53
C HIS A 306 -3.72 -0.80 -14.85
N LEU A 307 -2.86 -1.24 -13.94
CA LEU A 307 -2.07 -2.46 -14.01
C LEU A 307 -1.21 -2.56 -15.28
N ARG A 308 -0.76 -1.40 -15.78
CA ARG A 308 0.28 -1.35 -16.81
C ARG A 308 1.63 -1.63 -16.16
N SER A 309 2.42 -2.48 -16.79
CA SER A 309 3.76 -2.87 -16.38
C SER A 309 4.76 -2.12 -17.24
N ALA A 310 5.69 -1.40 -16.60
CA ALA A 310 6.77 -0.75 -17.32
C ALA A 310 7.66 -1.76 -18.06
N ASP A 311 8.26 -1.33 -19.16
CA ASP A 311 9.34 -2.09 -19.79
C ASP A 311 10.59 -2.01 -18.91
N ILE A 312 10.59 -2.79 -17.83
CA ILE A 312 11.63 -2.73 -16.80
C ILE A 312 13.00 -3.15 -17.34
N ALA A 313 13.04 -3.98 -18.39
CA ALA A 313 14.28 -4.36 -19.05
C ALA A 313 14.92 -3.14 -19.71
N ARG A 314 14.12 -2.37 -20.47
CA ARG A 314 14.58 -1.09 -21.04
C ARG A 314 15.00 -0.10 -19.94
N LEU A 315 14.24 0.01 -18.85
CA LEU A 315 14.60 0.90 -17.75
C LEU A 315 15.94 0.51 -17.10
N ARG A 316 16.19 -0.80 -16.90
CA ARG A 316 17.48 -1.30 -16.39
C ARG A 316 18.63 -0.96 -17.31
N GLU A 317 18.48 -1.14 -18.63
CA GLU A 317 19.50 -0.75 -19.62
C GLU A 317 19.82 0.75 -19.56
N LEU A 318 18.80 1.59 -19.41
CA LEU A 318 18.98 3.04 -19.24
C LEU A 318 19.69 3.38 -17.93
N ALA A 319 19.32 2.72 -16.83
CA ALA A 319 19.92 2.91 -15.53
C ALA A 319 21.41 2.54 -15.51
N ASP A 320 21.79 1.46 -16.20
CA ASP A 320 23.19 1.05 -16.34
C ASP A 320 23.98 2.03 -17.22
N ARG A 321 23.37 2.54 -18.30
CA ARG A 321 24.01 3.50 -19.21
C ARG A 321 24.24 4.87 -18.58
N TYR A 322 23.26 5.37 -17.82
CA TYR A 322 23.24 6.74 -17.28
C TYR A 322 23.48 6.80 -15.77
N ASN A 323 23.86 5.68 -15.14
CA ASN A 323 24.29 5.55 -13.76
C ASN A 323 23.30 6.11 -12.71
N PHE A 324 22.09 5.58 -12.67
CA PHE A 324 21.10 5.89 -11.62
C PHE A 324 20.45 4.63 -11.05
N PRO A 325 20.02 4.61 -9.78
CA PRO A 325 19.33 3.46 -9.20
C PRO A 325 17.85 3.42 -9.58
N ILE A 326 17.30 2.21 -9.65
CA ILE A 326 15.87 1.93 -9.82
C ILE A 326 15.30 1.40 -8.50
N ILE A 327 14.19 1.98 -8.07
CA ILE A 327 13.38 1.55 -6.93
C ILE A 327 12.05 1.03 -7.44
N VAL A 328 11.74 -0.23 -7.15
CA VAL A 328 10.50 -0.88 -7.58
C VAL A 328 9.59 -1.15 -6.40
N ASP A 329 8.35 -0.65 -6.45
CA ASP A 329 7.26 -1.14 -5.60
C ASP A 329 6.63 -2.40 -6.21
N GLU A 330 6.87 -3.55 -5.59
CA GLU A 330 6.35 -4.85 -6.05
C GLU A 330 5.03 -5.26 -5.37
N THR A 331 4.39 -4.36 -4.60
CA THR A 331 3.24 -4.69 -3.72
C THR A 331 2.10 -5.41 -4.43
N VAL A 332 1.80 -5.02 -5.67
CA VAL A 332 0.60 -5.49 -6.39
C VAL A 332 0.77 -6.91 -6.92
N ALA A 333 1.88 -7.20 -7.61
CA ALA A 333 2.16 -8.54 -8.12
C ALA A 333 2.71 -9.45 -7.02
N GLY A 334 3.59 -8.93 -6.17
CA GLY A 334 4.33 -9.69 -5.17
C GLY A 334 5.41 -10.58 -5.79
N TYR A 335 6.41 -10.91 -4.97
CA TYR A 335 7.60 -11.63 -5.42
C TYR A 335 7.36 -13.08 -5.84
N LEU A 336 6.22 -13.68 -5.47
CA LEU A 336 5.85 -15.02 -5.93
C LEU A 336 5.37 -15.01 -7.38
N ASN A 337 4.79 -13.91 -7.86
CA ASN A 337 4.32 -13.80 -9.24
C ASN A 337 5.39 -13.22 -10.16
N THR A 338 6.15 -12.23 -9.67
CA THR A 338 7.16 -11.52 -10.44
C THR A 338 8.50 -11.47 -9.73
N GLN A 339 9.58 -11.46 -10.49
CA GLN A 339 10.94 -11.37 -9.96
C GLN A 339 11.57 -10.04 -10.39
N MET A 340 11.44 -9.02 -9.53
CA MET A 340 11.87 -7.65 -9.86
C MET A 340 13.35 -7.36 -9.56
N LEU A 341 13.94 -8.08 -8.61
CA LEU A 341 15.29 -7.82 -8.13
C LEU A 341 16.38 -7.82 -9.23
N PRO A 342 16.33 -8.67 -10.28
CA PRO A 342 17.27 -8.58 -11.40
C PRO A 342 17.26 -7.25 -12.17
N TYR A 343 16.19 -6.45 -12.04
CA TYR A 343 15.98 -5.22 -12.80
C TYR A 343 16.04 -3.95 -11.95
N CYS A 344 16.31 -4.06 -10.64
CA CYS A 344 16.28 -2.91 -9.75
C CYS A 344 17.33 -3.00 -8.63
N ASP A 345 17.60 -1.86 -8.01
CA ASP A 345 18.62 -1.73 -6.97
C ASP A 345 18.00 -1.85 -5.57
N VAL A 346 16.74 -1.45 -5.44
CA VAL A 346 15.94 -1.57 -4.21
C VAL A 346 14.53 -2.00 -4.56
N VAL A 347 14.03 -2.99 -3.82
CA VAL A 347 12.61 -3.37 -3.83
C VAL A 347 11.94 -2.82 -2.57
N VAL A 348 10.76 -2.24 -2.74
CA VAL A 348 9.87 -1.85 -1.63
C VAL A 348 8.55 -2.60 -1.72
N SER A 349 8.02 -3.04 -0.58
CA SER A 349 6.80 -3.83 -0.54
C SER A 349 5.93 -3.44 0.66
N SER A 350 4.63 -3.21 0.44
CA SER A 350 3.67 -3.06 1.52
C SER A 350 3.19 -4.44 2.00
N LEU A 351 3.81 -4.95 3.07
CA LEU A 351 3.42 -6.21 3.72
C LEU A 351 1.96 -6.23 4.21
N THR A 352 1.39 -5.05 4.43
CA THR A 352 -0.02 -4.86 4.79
C THR A 352 -1.02 -5.54 3.84
N LYS A 353 -0.64 -5.74 2.57
CA LYS A 353 -1.54 -6.20 1.50
C LYS A 353 -1.59 -7.72 1.45
N LEU A 354 -1.39 -8.32 0.26
CA LEU A 354 -1.50 -9.76 0.04
C LEU A 354 -0.62 -10.60 0.96
N PHE A 355 0.55 -10.07 1.33
CA PHE A 355 1.47 -10.71 2.27
C PHE A 355 0.81 -10.98 3.64
N SER A 356 0.13 -9.99 4.23
CA SER A 356 -0.69 -10.17 5.44
C SER A 356 -2.03 -10.83 5.14
N GLY A 357 -2.80 -10.32 4.17
CA GLY A 357 -4.05 -10.89 3.70
C GLY A 357 -5.26 -10.73 4.62
N LEU A 358 -5.08 -10.52 5.93
CA LEU A 358 -6.20 -10.46 6.88
C LEU A 358 -6.68 -9.04 7.19
N GLY A 359 -6.02 -8.02 6.62
CA GLY A 359 -6.49 -6.64 6.67
C GLY A 359 -6.54 -6.05 8.08
N ASN A 360 -5.66 -6.47 9.00
CA ASN A 360 -5.66 -6.01 10.39
C ASN A 360 -4.29 -5.57 10.91
N VAL A 361 -3.25 -5.52 10.09
CA VAL A 361 -1.91 -5.13 10.52
C VAL A 361 -1.20 -4.38 9.41
N LEU A 362 -0.56 -3.27 9.77
CA LEU A 362 0.33 -2.56 8.87
C LEU A 362 1.74 -3.13 8.92
N GLY A 363 2.44 -3.02 7.80
CA GLY A 363 3.87 -3.26 7.71
C GLY A 363 4.36 -2.99 6.30
N GLY A 364 5.67 -2.76 6.19
CA GLY A 364 6.39 -2.60 4.95
C GLY A 364 7.78 -3.20 5.04
N ALA A 365 8.39 -3.48 3.90
CA ALA A 365 9.74 -4.00 3.83
C ALA A 365 10.51 -3.42 2.65
N MET A 366 11.78 -3.09 2.89
CA MET A 366 12.75 -2.75 1.86
C MET A 366 13.74 -3.90 1.72
N LEU A 367 14.05 -4.30 0.50
CA LEU A 367 15.08 -5.28 0.17
C LEU A 367 16.13 -4.61 -0.72
N LEU A 368 17.37 -4.57 -0.25
CA LEU A 368 18.51 -4.12 -1.05
C LEU A 368 18.99 -5.26 -1.98
N ASN A 369 19.32 -4.92 -3.22
CA ASN A 369 19.86 -5.89 -4.18
C ASN A 369 21.38 -6.06 -3.97
N PRO A 370 21.90 -7.21 -3.50
CA PRO A 370 23.34 -7.43 -3.29
C PRO A 370 24.17 -7.44 -4.57
N SER A 371 23.56 -7.60 -5.74
CA SER A 371 24.25 -7.50 -7.03
C SER A 371 24.21 -6.09 -7.63
N SER A 372 23.56 -5.12 -6.97
CA SER A 372 23.54 -3.73 -7.42
C SER A 372 24.92 -3.08 -7.25
N PRO A 373 25.37 -2.24 -8.20
CA PRO A 373 26.58 -1.45 -8.01
C PRO A 373 26.45 -0.45 -6.84
N PHE A 374 25.23 -0.07 -6.45
CA PHE A 374 24.96 0.83 -5.33
C PHE A 374 24.91 0.11 -3.97
N TYR A 375 24.90 -1.23 -3.96
CA TYR A 375 24.69 -2.02 -2.75
C TYR A 375 25.69 -1.72 -1.62
N PRO A 376 27.02 -1.63 -1.84
CA PRO A 376 27.95 -1.42 -0.73
C PRO A 376 27.68 -0.13 0.03
N GLU A 377 27.39 0.96 -0.69
CA GLU A 377 27.07 2.26 -0.10
C GLU A 377 25.69 2.23 0.57
N PHE A 378 24.69 1.65 -0.10
CA PHE A 378 23.34 1.53 0.47
C PHE A 378 23.32 0.68 1.74
N LYS A 379 24.04 -0.44 1.74
CA LYS A 379 24.16 -1.35 2.89
C LYS A 379 24.83 -0.64 4.06
N ALA A 380 25.97 0.02 3.83
CA ALA A 380 26.68 0.77 4.86
C ALA A 380 25.81 1.90 5.45
N HIS A 381 25.05 2.62 4.60
CA HIS A 381 24.12 3.63 5.07
C HIS A 381 23.02 3.02 5.96
N MET A 382 22.44 1.89 5.55
CA MET A 382 21.41 1.22 6.33
C MET A 382 21.94 0.65 7.65
N GLU A 383 23.14 0.08 7.68
CA GLU A 383 23.79 -0.39 8.92
C GLU A 383 24.03 0.75 9.91
N ALA A 384 24.37 1.94 9.43
CA ALA A 384 24.60 3.11 10.27
C ALA A 384 23.32 3.80 10.76
N ASN A 385 22.24 3.76 9.98
CA ASN A 385 21.08 4.65 10.20
C ASN A 385 19.74 3.91 10.44
N TYR A 386 19.67 2.59 10.26
CA TYR A 386 18.43 1.84 10.49
C TYR A 386 18.09 1.77 11.98
N GLU A 387 16.89 2.21 12.33
CA GLU A 387 16.26 1.98 13.62
C GLU A 387 15.03 1.09 13.42
N ASP A 388 14.93 0.00 14.19
CA ASP A 388 13.75 -0.87 14.17
C ASP A 388 12.57 -0.17 14.86
N SER A 389 11.77 0.53 14.05
CA SER A 389 10.53 1.16 14.50
C SER A 389 9.30 0.27 14.31
N TYR A 390 9.46 -1.01 13.92
CA TYR A 390 8.32 -1.87 13.68
C TYR A 390 7.84 -2.51 14.98
N PHE A 391 6.63 -2.15 15.40
CA PHE A 391 6.11 -2.55 16.71
C PHE A 391 6.00 -4.07 16.85
N ASP A 392 6.44 -4.59 17.99
CA ASP A 392 6.62 -6.02 18.26
C ASP A 392 5.34 -6.84 18.09
N SER A 393 4.22 -6.37 18.64
CA SER A 393 2.94 -7.08 18.46
C SER A 393 2.43 -7.01 17.03
N ASP A 394 2.71 -5.94 16.28
CA ASP A 394 2.40 -5.89 14.85
C ASP A 394 3.26 -6.89 14.07
N ALA A 395 4.55 -7.00 14.39
CA ALA A 395 5.43 -7.98 13.77
C ALA A 395 4.99 -9.43 14.04
N ILE A 396 4.54 -9.74 15.25
CA ILE A 396 3.98 -11.06 15.58
C ILE A 396 2.72 -11.34 14.75
N VAL A 397 1.77 -10.39 14.69
CA VAL A 397 0.55 -10.56 13.88
C VAL A 397 0.88 -10.67 12.38
N MET A 398 1.80 -9.86 11.88
CA MET A 398 2.26 -9.90 10.48
C MET A 398 2.90 -11.24 10.13
N GLU A 399 3.73 -11.78 11.02
CA GLU A 399 4.30 -13.12 10.85
C GLU A 399 3.18 -14.15 10.78
N MET A 400 2.26 -14.15 11.75
CA MET A 400 1.15 -15.12 11.77
C MET A 400 0.40 -15.09 10.45
N ASN A 401 -0.06 -13.90 10.05
CA ASN A 401 -0.85 -13.63 8.86
C ASN A 401 -0.17 -14.06 7.55
N SER A 402 1.16 -14.02 7.50
CA SER A 402 1.94 -14.35 6.30
C SER A 402 2.24 -15.84 6.14
N ARG A 403 1.88 -16.70 7.10
CA ARG A 403 2.11 -18.16 7.04
C ARG A 403 1.43 -18.85 5.86
N GLU A 404 0.30 -18.30 5.39
CA GLU A 404 -0.45 -18.84 4.24
C GLU A 404 -0.27 -18.01 2.97
N PHE A 405 0.78 -17.18 2.87
CA PHE A 405 0.98 -16.27 1.74
C PHE A 405 1.07 -16.99 0.38
N VAL A 406 1.73 -18.14 0.32
CA VAL A 406 1.88 -18.93 -0.91
C VAL A 406 0.53 -19.47 -1.39
N GLU A 407 -0.19 -20.17 -0.51
CA GLU A 407 -1.50 -20.73 -0.82
C GLU A 407 -2.52 -19.64 -1.16
N ARG A 408 -2.51 -18.54 -0.41
CA ARG A 408 -3.34 -17.36 -0.71
C ARG A 408 -3.04 -16.83 -2.10
N THR A 409 -1.76 -16.66 -2.46
CA THR A 409 -1.34 -16.17 -3.78
C THR A 409 -1.86 -17.08 -4.89
N ARG A 410 -1.77 -18.40 -4.71
CA ARG A 410 -2.31 -19.40 -5.65
C ARG A 410 -3.81 -19.19 -5.91
N VAL A 411 -4.60 -19.09 -4.85
CA VAL A 411 -6.06 -18.96 -4.96
C VAL A 411 -6.46 -17.60 -5.56
N VAL A 412 -5.88 -16.49 -5.10
CA VAL A 412 -6.24 -15.17 -5.63
C VAL A 412 -5.82 -14.99 -7.08
N ASN A 413 -4.69 -15.58 -7.51
CA ASN A 413 -4.28 -15.59 -8.91
C ASN A 413 -5.34 -16.29 -9.78
N HIS A 414 -5.78 -17.47 -9.35
CA HIS A 414 -6.81 -18.24 -10.06
C HIS A 414 -8.12 -17.45 -10.16
N ASN A 415 -8.61 -16.94 -9.02
CA ASN A 415 -9.86 -16.20 -8.96
C ASN A 415 -9.81 -14.90 -9.78
N ALA A 416 -8.73 -14.12 -9.66
CA ALA A 416 -8.57 -12.86 -10.38
C ALA A 416 -8.49 -13.08 -11.88
N GLU A 417 -7.75 -14.09 -12.34
CA GLU A 417 -7.66 -14.39 -13.76
C GLU A 417 -9.03 -14.83 -14.32
N LYS A 418 -9.75 -15.72 -13.64
CA LYS A 418 -11.10 -16.13 -14.04
C LYS A 418 -12.08 -14.97 -14.09
N LEU A 419 -12.05 -14.08 -13.10
CA LEU A 419 -12.88 -12.89 -13.08
C LEU A 419 -12.51 -11.92 -14.21
N SER A 420 -11.21 -11.72 -14.45
CA SER A 420 -10.72 -10.87 -15.54
C SER A 420 -11.15 -11.41 -16.91
N ASP A 421 -11.11 -12.74 -17.11
CA ASP A 421 -11.51 -13.38 -18.36
C ASP A 421 -13.00 -13.18 -18.64
N MET A 422 -13.85 -13.39 -17.62
CA MET A 422 -15.29 -13.14 -17.73
C MET A 422 -15.59 -11.68 -18.06
N LEU A 423 -14.97 -10.73 -17.36
CA LEU A 423 -15.18 -9.30 -17.60
C LEU A 423 -14.65 -8.88 -18.98
N TYR A 424 -13.51 -9.44 -19.41
CA TYR A 424 -12.91 -9.12 -20.70
C TYR A 424 -13.85 -9.53 -21.84
N THR A 425 -14.37 -10.75 -21.82
CA THR A 425 -15.32 -11.24 -22.83
C THR A 425 -16.65 -10.47 -22.88
N ARG A 426 -16.98 -9.73 -21.81
CA ARG A 426 -18.17 -8.88 -21.70
C ARG A 426 -17.88 -7.39 -21.92
N SER A 427 -16.66 -7.04 -22.31
CA SER A 427 -16.22 -5.67 -22.54
C SER A 427 -16.10 -5.33 -24.03
N VAL A 428 -16.15 -4.03 -24.34
CA VAL A 428 -15.93 -3.52 -25.71
C VAL A 428 -14.57 -3.94 -26.25
N ILE A 429 -13.51 -3.81 -25.44
CA ILE A 429 -12.16 -4.24 -25.87
C ILE A 429 -12.06 -5.74 -26.13
N GLY A 430 -12.93 -6.56 -25.51
CA GLY A 430 -13.02 -7.99 -25.76
C GLY A 430 -13.98 -8.36 -26.91
N GLY A 431 -14.53 -7.37 -27.62
CA GLY A 431 -15.41 -7.57 -28.78
C GLY A 431 -16.90 -7.64 -28.47
N PHE A 432 -17.34 -7.32 -27.24
CA PHE A 432 -18.76 -7.32 -26.89
C PHE A 432 -19.38 -5.92 -27.05
N GLU A 433 -19.99 -5.67 -28.20
CA GLU A 433 -20.51 -4.34 -28.57
C GLU A 433 -21.67 -3.87 -27.68
N GLY A 434 -22.54 -4.79 -27.26
CA GLY A 434 -23.76 -4.50 -26.49
C GLY A 434 -23.56 -4.25 -25.00
N GLY A 435 -22.35 -4.42 -24.46
CA GLY A 435 -22.08 -4.32 -23.03
C GLY A 435 -21.89 -2.89 -22.53
N VAL A 436 -21.97 -2.72 -21.22
CA VAL A 436 -21.67 -1.45 -20.52
C VAL A 436 -20.20 -1.29 -20.14
N LEU A 437 -19.42 -2.38 -20.16
CA LEU A 437 -17.99 -2.38 -19.84
C LEU A 437 -17.18 -1.87 -21.03
N GLN A 438 -16.40 -0.83 -20.79
CA GLN A 438 -15.47 -0.25 -21.78
C GLN A 438 -14.19 -1.08 -21.85
N ALA A 439 -13.44 -1.17 -20.75
CA ALA A 439 -12.17 -1.87 -20.70
C ALA A 439 -11.98 -2.68 -19.41
N VAL A 440 -11.11 -3.70 -19.52
CA VAL A 440 -10.58 -4.46 -18.38
C VAL A 440 -9.09 -4.17 -18.26
N HIS A 441 -8.69 -3.78 -17.05
CA HIS A 441 -7.32 -3.49 -16.67
C HIS A 441 -6.82 -4.63 -15.79
N TYR A 442 -6.08 -5.52 -16.41
CA TYR A 442 -5.37 -6.63 -15.79
C TYR A 442 -4.09 -6.86 -16.58
N PRO A 443 -2.93 -7.21 -15.99
CA PRO A 443 -1.67 -7.25 -16.72
C PRO A 443 -1.73 -8.13 -17.99
N LYS A 444 -2.49 -9.24 -17.95
CA LYS A 444 -2.82 -10.12 -19.09
C LYS A 444 -3.39 -9.40 -20.33
N TYR A 445 -4.10 -8.29 -20.13
CA TYR A 445 -4.85 -7.57 -21.17
C TYR A 445 -4.33 -6.16 -21.46
N ARG A 446 -3.27 -5.69 -20.77
CA ARG A 446 -2.73 -4.33 -20.95
C ARG A 446 -1.30 -4.32 -21.45
N THR A 447 -0.38 -4.97 -20.73
CA THR A 447 1.06 -4.98 -21.00
C THR A 447 1.60 -6.38 -20.75
N ARG A 448 0.95 -7.36 -21.38
CA ARG A 448 1.17 -8.78 -21.12
C ARG A 448 2.64 -9.18 -21.25
N GLU A 449 3.27 -8.77 -22.34
CA GLU A 449 4.67 -9.13 -22.64
C GLU A 449 5.64 -8.57 -21.59
N ASN A 450 5.47 -7.31 -21.18
CA ASN A 450 6.28 -6.69 -20.13
C ASN A 450 6.14 -7.44 -18.80
N PHE A 451 4.91 -7.83 -18.43
CA PHE A 451 4.65 -8.59 -17.20
C PHE A 451 5.21 -10.02 -17.29
N GLU A 452 4.91 -10.75 -18.36
CA GLU A 452 5.32 -12.15 -18.54
C GLU A 452 6.85 -12.31 -18.58
N ARG A 453 7.59 -11.31 -19.09
CA ARG A 453 9.07 -11.26 -19.03
C ARG A 453 9.61 -11.27 -17.59
N CYS A 454 8.84 -10.74 -16.64
CA CYS A 454 9.24 -10.62 -15.25
C CYS A 454 8.62 -11.70 -14.36
N ARG A 455 7.89 -12.67 -14.91
CA ARG A 455 7.31 -13.77 -14.11
C ARG A 455 8.38 -14.51 -13.35
N ASN A 456 8.09 -14.88 -12.10
CA ASN A 456 9.05 -15.60 -11.27
C ASN A 456 9.15 -17.09 -11.70
N PRO A 457 10.25 -17.52 -12.34
CA PRO A 457 10.40 -18.91 -12.76
C PRO A 457 10.77 -19.84 -11.59
N LEU A 458 11.14 -19.28 -10.44
CA LEU A 458 11.56 -20.00 -9.23
C LEU A 458 10.42 -20.14 -8.21
N ALA A 459 9.22 -19.63 -8.51
CA ALA A 459 8.06 -19.64 -7.61
C ALA A 459 7.70 -21.05 -7.10
N ALA A 460 7.93 -22.08 -7.93
CA ALA A 460 7.71 -23.48 -7.56
C ALA A 460 8.58 -23.93 -6.38
N GLN A 461 9.79 -23.35 -6.20
CA GLN A 461 10.64 -23.63 -5.05
C GLN A 461 10.05 -23.12 -3.73
N ALA A 462 9.18 -22.10 -3.81
CA ALA A 462 8.42 -21.60 -2.67
C ALA A 462 7.02 -22.25 -2.55
N GLY A 463 6.73 -23.29 -3.34
CA GLY A 463 5.46 -24.01 -3.30
C GLY A 463 4.34 -23.41 -4.15
N LEU A 464 4.61 -22.40 -4.97
CA LEU A 464 3.64 -21.89 -5.95
C LEU A 464 3.87 -22.55 -7.32
N GLU A 465 3.00 -23.49 -7.70
CA GLU A 465 3.13 -24.30 -8.92
C GLU A 465 3.30 -23.46 -10.20
N ALA A 466 2.55 -22.35 -10.32
CA ALA A 466 2.68 -21.42 -11.43
C ALA A 466 2.44 -19.97 -10.95
N PRO A 467 3.32 -19.02 -11.35
CA PRO A 467 3.09 -17.60 -11.11
C PRO A 467 1.88 -17.12 -11.91
N GLY A 468 1.02 -16.31 -11.27
CA GLY A 468 -0.12 -15.66 -11.90
C GLY A 468 0.14 -14.18 -12.18
N TYR A 469 -0.94 -13.41 -12.34
CA TYR A 469 -0.89 -11.97 -12.60
C TYR A 469 -1.25 -11.12 -11.36
N GLY A 470 -1.42 -11.75 -10.19
CA GLY A 470 -1.82 -11.09 -8.94
C GLY A 470 -3.33 -11.00 -8.75
N CYS A 471 -3.72 -10.32 -7.67
CA CYS A 471 -5.10 -10.25 -7.16
C CYS A 471 -5.89 -9.00 -7.57
N LEU A 472 -5.21 -7.99 -8.14
CA LEU A 472 -5.83 -6.71 -8.45
C LEU A 472 -6.30 -6.70 -9.90
N LEU A 473 -7.50 -6.17 -10.15
CA LEU A 473 -7.99 -5.83 -11.49
C LEU A 473 -8.89 -4.60 -11.43
N SER A 474 -9.02 -3.89 -12.53
CA SER A 474 -9.94 -2.76 -12.67
C SER A 474 -10.80 -2.91 -13.92
N VAL A 475 -11.98 -2.32 -13.90
CA VAL A 475 -12.84 -2.19 -15.07
C VAL A 475 -13.36 -0.78 -15.21
N THR A 476 -13.53 -0.32 -16.44
CA THR A 476 -14.11 0.97 -16.76
C THR A 476 -15.42 0.78 -17.52
N PHE A 477 -16.33 1.73 -17.38
CA PHE A 477 -17.66 1.67 -17.98
C PHE A 477 -17.84 2.77 -19.02
N LYS A 478 -18.68 2.51 -20.03
CA LYS A 478 -19.07 3.48 -21.06
C LYS A 478 -19.74 4.74 -20.48
N SER A 479 -20.30 4.65 -19.27
CA SER A 479 -20.88 5.79 -18.58
C SER A 479 -20.70 5.68 -17.07
N LEU A 480 -20.64 6.84 -16.41
CA LEU A 480 -20.62 6.91 -14.94
C LEU A 480 -21.90 6.33 -14.32
N ALA A 481 -23.05 6.47 -14.98
CA ALA A 481 -24.31 5.89 -14.53
C ALA A 481 -24.24 4.35 -14.45
N ALA A 482 -23.67 3.70 -15.48
CA ALA A 482 -23.47 2.26 -15.48
C ALA A 482 -22.48 1.81 -14.38
N ALA A 483 -21.38 2.54 -14.19
CA ALA A 483 -20.43 2.26 -13.11
C ALA A 483 -21.08 2.35 -11.72
N LYS A 484 -21.91 3.39 -11.48
CA LYS A 484 -22.65 3.56 -10.23
C LYS A 484 -23.66 2.44 -10.00
N ALA A 485 -24.44 2.08 -11.03
CA ALA A 485 -25.41 0.99 -10.96
C ALA A 485 -24.73 -0.35 -10.65
N PHE A 486 -23.64 -0.67 -11.36
CA PHE A 486 -22.82 -1.85 -11.12
C PHE A 486 -22.26 -1.87 -9.70
N TYR A 487 -21.62 -0.78 -9.28
CA TYR A 487 -21.00 -0.67 -7.96
C TYR A 487 -22.02 -0.84 -6.85
N SER A 488 -23.21 -0.23 -6.97
CA SER A 488 -24.30 -0.37 -6.00
C SER A 488 -24.78 -1.82 -5.90
N ALA A 489 -24.91 -2.52 -7.03
CA ALA A 489 -25.41 -3.90 -7.10
C ALA A 489 -24.43 -4.98 -6.59
N LEU A 490 -23.12 -4.70 -6.48
CA LEU A 490 -22.14 -5.66 -5.96
C LEU A 490 -22.47 -6.08 -4.52
N THR A 491 -22.39 -7.39 -4.27
CA THR A 491 -22.65 -8.00 -2.95
C THR A 491 -21.38 -8.41 -2.21
N CYS A 492 -20.21 -8.34 -2.85
CA CYS A 492 -18.92 -8.44 -2.16
C CYS A 492 -18.70 -7.23 -1.25
N TYR A 493 -17.67 -7.31 -0.41
CA TYR A 493 -17.31 -6.16 0.40
C TYR A 493 -16.83 -4.99 -0.47
N LYS A 494 -17.20 -3.79 -0.06
CA LYS A 494 -16.84 -2.53 -0.71
C LYS A 494 -16.00 -1.74 0.27
N GLY A 495 -14.74 -1.53 -0.04
CA GLY A 495 -13.79 -1.05 0.96
C GLY A 495 -12.49 -0.47 0.42
N THR A 496 -11.84 0.28 1.31
CA THR A 496 -10.46 0.76 1.12
C THR A 496 -9.47 -0.39 1.22
N THR A 497 -8.22 -0.21 0.76
CA THR A 497 -7.15 -1.24 0.69
C THR A 497 -7.27 -2.25 -0.46
N LEU A 498 -6.39 -3.25 -0.46
CA LEU A 498 -6.31 -4.38 -1.40
C LEU A 498 -5.50 -5.53 -0.78
N GLY A 499 -5.48 -6.68 -1.47
CA GLY A 499 -4.69 -7.86 -1.13
C GLY A 499 -5.22 -8.58 0.10
N THR A 500 -6.54 -8.73 0.23
CA THR A 500 -7.20 -9.39 1.35
C THR A 500 -7.66 -10.81 0.98
N VAL A 501 -7.89 -11.66 1.97
CA VAL A 501 -8.44 -13.02 1.76
C VAL A 501 -9.92 -12.98 1.34
N TYR A 502 -10.59 -11.84 1.48
CA TYR A 502 -11.92 -11.53 0.95
C TYR A 502 -11.81 -10.52 -0.19
N THR A 503 -12.75 -10.57 -1.13
CA THR A 503 -12.84 -9.66 -2.25
C THR A 503 -13.30 -8.27 -1.80
N LEU A 504 -12.61 -7.24 -2.26
CA LEU A 504 -12.95 -5.83 -2.05
C LEU A 504 -13.16 -5.12 -3.38
N ALA A 505 -14.25 -4.36 -3.49
CA ALA A 505 -14.48 -3.42 -4.58
C ALA A 505 -14.41 -1.95 -4.10
N ASN A 506 -13.99 -1.03 -4.96
CA ASN A 506 -14.16 0.41 -4.73
C ASN A 506 -14.22 1.19 -6.05
N ALA A 507 -14.85 2.37 -6.00
CA ALA A 507 -14.82 3.35 -7.09
C ALA A 507 -13.49 4.12 -7.03
N PHE A 508 -12.41 3.47 -7.45
CA PHE A 508 -11.04 3.89 -7.11
C PHE A 508 -10.72 5.33 -7.55
N THR A 509 -11.10 5.72 -8.77
CA THR A 509 -10.80 7.09 -9.26
C THR A 509 -11.52 8.14 -8.40
N ALA A 510 -12.81 7.93 -8.12
CA ALA A 510 -13.61 8.80 -7.26
C ALA A 510 -13.11 8.82 -5.79
N LEU A 511 -12.53 7.71 -5.32
CA LEU A 511 -11.95 7.57 -3.99
C LEU A 511 -10.59 8.25 -3.84
N ALA A 512 -9.71 8.08 -4.82
CA ALA A 512 -8.30 8.45 -4.71
C ALA A 512 -8.00 9.90 -5.10
N TYR A 513 -8.84 10.50 -5.96
CA TYR A 513 -8.58 11.81 -6.54
C TYR A 513 -9.72 12.79 -6.32
N HIS A 514 -9.37 14.03 -6.00
CA HIS A 514 -10.33 15.11 -5.82
C HIS A 514 -11.15 15.32 -7.11
N PRO A 515 -12.45 15.62 -7.03
CA PRO A 515 -13.30 15.85 -8.21
C PRO A 515 -12.76 16.91 -9.20
N GLU A 516 -12.01 17.89 -8.71
CA GLU A 516 -11.37 18.91 -9.56
C GLU A 516 -10.26 18.35 -10.47
N LYS A 517 -9.70 17.19 -10.16
CA LYS A 517 -8.65 16.54 -10.97
C LYS A 517 -9.21 15.62 -12.08
N MET A 518 -10.53 15.46 -12.20
CA MET A 518 -11.12 14.47 -13.13
C MET A 518 -10.77 14.75 -14.59
N GLN A 519 -10.74 16.01 -15.04
CA GLN A 519 -10.32 16.31 -16.41
C GLN A 519 -8.85 15.94 -16.66
N TRP A 520 -7.95 16.30 -15.72
CA TRP A 520 -6.54 15.94 -15.84
C TRP A 520 -6.35 14.42 -15.88
N LEU A 521 -7.11 13.67 -15.07
CA LEU A 521 -7.08 12.21 -15.06
C LEU A 521 -7.53 11.61 -16.39
N GLU A 522 -8.62 12.13 -16.96
CA GLU A 522 -9.12 11.73 -18.28
C GLU A 522 -8.06 11.96 -19.36
N ASP A 523 -7.39 13.14 -19.35
CA ASP A 523 -6.30 13.46 -20.28
C ASP A 523 -5.09 12.51 -20.15
N HIS A 524 -4.94 11.86 -18.99
CA HIS A 524 -3.92 10.84 -18.71
C HIS A 524 -4.46 9.40 -18.73
N GLY A 525 -5.67 9.22 -19.27
CA GLY A 525 -6.30 7.92 -19.49
C GLY A 525 -6.73 7.20 -18.22
N VAL A 526 -7.09 7.94 -17.16
CA VAL A 526 -7.70 7.45 -15.91
C VAL A 526 -9.16 7.88 -15.85
N GLU A 527 -10.07 6.95 -16.12
CA GLU A 527 -11.50 7.24 -16.21
C GLU A 527 -12.16 7.36 -14.82
N GLU A 528 -13.09 8.32 -14.66
CA GLU A 528 -13.90 8.46 -13.43
C GLU A 528 -14.77 7.21 -13.19
N SER A 529 -15.19 6.53 -14.26
CA SER A 529 -16.03 5.34 -14.23
C SER A 529 -15.31 4.07 -13.77
N LEU A 530 -14.06 4.15 -13.34
CA LEU A 530 -13.25 2.99 -12.95
C LEU A 530 -13.69 2.40 -11.60
N VAL A 531 -14.02 1.10 -11.63
CA VAL A 531 -14.24 0.26 -10.43
C VAL A 531 -13.07 -0.72 -10.32
N ARG A 532 -12.43 -0.75 -9.15
CA ARG A 532 -11.30 -1.65 -8.86
C ARG A 532 -11.73 -2.79 -7.95
N PHE A 533 -11.27 -3.99 -8.27
CA PHE A 533 -11.39 -5.18 -7.46
C PHE A 533 -10.03 -5.61 -6.92
N SER A 534 -9.99 -5.92 -5.63
CA SER A 534 -8.97 -6.74 -5.00
C SER A 534 -9.60 -8.10 -4.73
N VAL A 535 -9.28 -9.09 -5.54
CA VAL A 535 -9.92 -10.41 -5.54
C VAL A 535 -9.38 -11.28 -4.40
N GLY A 536 -10.29 -11.90 -3.65
CA GLY A 536 -10.02 -12.75 -2.50
C GLY A 536 -10.05 -14.25 -2.80
N MET A 537 -10.26 -15.02 -1.74
CA MET A 537 -10.23 -16.48 -1.71
C MET A 537 -11.62 -17.12 -1.66
N GLU A 538 -12.67 -16.38 -2.04
CA GLU A 538 -14.01 -16.93 -2.15
C GLU A 538 -14.08 -18.10 -3.16
N ASP A 539 -15.13 -18.89 -3.06
CA ASP A 539 -15.48 -19.84 -4.11
C ASP A 539 -15.58 -19.11 -5.46
N THR A 540 -14.88 -19.64 -6.47
CA THR A 540 -14.76 -18.97 -7.77
C THR A 540 -16.13 -18.79 -8.43
N ALA A 541 -17.01 -19.79 -8.36
CA ALA A 541 -18.33 -19.70 -8.99
C ALA A 541 -19.20 -18.65 -8.30
N ALA A 542 -19.17 -18.58 -6.96
CA ALA A 542 -19.87 -17.54 -6.20
C ALA A 542 -19.35 -16.13 -6.54
N LEU A 543 -18.03 -15.95 -6.62
CA LEU A 543 -17.41 -14.67 -7.00
C LEU A 543 -17.86 -14.22 -8.40
N LEU A 544 -17.76 -15.11 -9.39
CA LEU A 544 -18.18 -14.82 -10.76
C LEU A 544 -19.67 -14.48 -10.83
N LYS A 545 -20.51 -15.22 -10.09
CA LYS A 545 -21.95 -14.95 -10.03
C LYS A 545 -22.24 -13.57 -9.44
N CYS A 546 -21.61 -13.20 -8.33
CA CYS A 546 -21.78 -11.88 -7.72
C CYS A 546 -21.48 -10.74 -8.70
N VAL A 547 -20.40 -10.87 -9.48
CA VAL A 547 -20.03 -9.83 -10.44
C VAL A 547 -20.93 -9.88 -11.68
N SER A 548 -21.34 -11.06 -12.14
CA SER A 548 -22.27 -11.21 -13.27
C SER A 548 -23.63 -10.60 -12.95
N ASP A 549 -24.20 -10.90 -11.77
CA ASP A 549 -25.49 -10.35 -11.33
C ASP A 549 -25.43 -8.80 -11.28
N ALA A 550 -24.34 -8.22 -10.76
CA ALA A 550 -24.16 -6.77 -10.73
C ALA A 550 -24.02 -6.15 -12.13
N LEU A 551 -23.37 -6.86 -13.06
CA LEU A 551 -23.22 -6.44 -14.45
C LEU A 551 -24.57 -6.41 -15.18
N GLU A 552 -25.43 -7.41 -14.96
CA GLU A 552 -26.78 -7.45 -15.51
C GLU A 552 -27.64 -6.26 -15.03
N VAL A 553 -27.53 -5.87 -13.76
CA VAL A 553 -28.22 -4.68 -13.24
C VAL A 553 -27.76 -3.40 -13.98
N ALA A 554 -26.46 -3.25 -14.20
CA ALA A 554 -25.91 -2.10 -14.91
C ALA A 554 -26.34 -2.06 -16.38
N GLU A 555 -26.37 -3.20 -17.07
CA GLU A 555 -26.84 -3.33 -18.46
C GLU A 555 -28.34 -3.00 -18.59
N ASN A 556 -29.17 -3.52 -17.68
CA ASN A 556 -30.61 -3.23 -17.65
C ASN A 556 -30.93 -1.77 -17.31
N SER A 557 -30.11 -1.13 -16.48
CA SER A 557 -30.27 0.30 -16.16
C SER A 557 -29.89 1.18 -17.37
N HIS A 558 -28.97 0.72 -18.22
CA HIS A 558 -28.51 1.45 -19.39
C HIS A 558 -29.49 1.35 -20.57
N SER A 559 -30.14 0.19 -20.76
CA SER A 559 -31.11 -0.04 -21.84
C SER A 559 -32.43 0.73 -21.67
N VAL A 560 -32.75 1.20 -20.45
CA VAL A 560 -33.95 2.00 -20.15
C VAL A 560 -33.74 3.51 -20.38
N SER A 561 -32.51 3.97 -20.67
CA SER A 561 -32.17 5.40 -20.86
C SER A 561 -32.00 5.95 -22.30
N PRO A 562 -32.40 5.30 -23.41
CA PRO A 562 -32.63 6.03 -24.66
C PRO A 562 -34.10 6.51 -24.71
N ASP A 563 -34.32 7.79 -25.05
CA ASP A 563 -35.62 8.43 -25.35
C ASP A 563 -36.39 9.15 -24.21
N THR A 564 -35.72 10.01 -23.44
CA THR A 564 -36.40 11.18 -22.85
C THR A 564 -35.68 12.50 -23.16
N LYS A 565 -35.62 12.82 -24.46
CA LYS A 565 -35.56 14.20 -24.94
C LYS A 565 -36.50 14.32 -26.14
N ASN A 566 -37.75 14.69 -25.86
CA ASN A 566 -38.61 15.42 -26.79
C ASN A 566 -38.77 16.84 -26.26
#